data_AF-A0A950ZBE3-F1
#
_entry.id   AF-A0A950ZBE3-F1
#
_cell.length_a   1.000
_cell.length_b   1.000
_cell.length_c   1.000
_cell.angle_alpha   90.00
_cell.angle_beta   90.00
_cell.angle_gamma   90.00
#
_symmetry.space_group_name_H-M   'P 1'
#
loop_
_entity.id
_entity.type
_entity.pdbx_description
1 polymer ?
#
loop_
_entity_poly.entity_id
_entity_poly.type
_entity_poly.pdbx_seq_one_letter_code
_entity_poly.pdbx_strand_id
1 'polypeptide(L)' 'MIAQPRRFFGFTLIELLVVVAIIAILAALLMPALANARDYAYRSRCMSNLRQIGMAVRFYREDHGQAYPTGSFTFAD' A
#
# COMPACT_ATOMS: atom_id res chain seq x y z
N MET A 1 50.96 -33.23 -5.32
CA MET A 1 49.79 -32.31 -5.34
C MET A 1 48.73 -32.93 -6.23
N ILE A 2 47.64 -33.44 -5.65
CA ILE A 2 46.51 -33.97 -6.41
C ILE A 2 45.37 -32.96 -6.26
N ALA A 3 44.98 -32.31 -7.36
CA ALA A 3 43.87 -31.37 -7.40
C ALA A 3 42.54 -32.15 -7.36
N GLN A 4 41.76 -31.94 -6.30
CA GLN A 4 40.42 -32.53 -6.15
C GLN A 4 39.44 -31.85 -7.13
N PRO A 5 38.68 -32.58 -7.96
CA PRO A 5 37.66 -31.99 -8.81
C PRO A 5 36.51 -31.47 -7.95
N ARG A 6 36.24 -30.16 -8.03
CA ARG A 6 35.12 -29.54 -7.33
C ARG A 6 33.82 -30.04 -7.98
N ARG A 7 33.07 -30.89 -7.29
CA ARG A 7 31.74 -31.32 -7.72
C ARG A 7 30.81 -30.11 -7.64
N PHE A 8 30.54 -29.47 -8.77
CA PHE A 8 29.42 -28.56 -8.90
C PHE A 8 28.14 -29.41 -8.82
N PHE A 9 27.43 -29.32 -7.69
CA PHE A 9 26.05 -29.76 -7.58
C PHE A 9 25.21 -28.78 -8.42
N GLY A 10 24.96 -29.13 -9.69
CA GLY A 10 24.07 -28.36 -10.56
C GLY A 10 22.62 -28.62 -10.16
N PHE A 11 21.84 -27.55 -10.02
CA PHE A 11 20.39 -27.62 -9.89
C PHE A 11 19.81 -28.29 -11.13
N THR A 12 18.87 -29.22 -10.96
CA THR A 12 18.20 -29.81 -12.12
C THR A 12 17.23 -28.78 -12.71
N LEU A 13 17.14 -28.67 -14.04
CA LEU A 13 16.23 -27.72 -14.71
C LEU A 13 14.78 -27.84 -14.22
N ILE A 14 14.35 -29.07 -13.88
CA ILE A 14 13.00 -29.36 -13.38
C ILE A 14 12.75 -28.74 -12.00
N GLU A 15 13.77 -28.71 -11.14
CA GLU A 15 13.67 -28.17 -9.79
C GLU A 15 13.54 -26.65 -9.81
N LEU A 16 14.20 -25.98 -10.76
CA LEU A 16 14.02 -24.54 -10.97
C LEU A 16 12.66 -24.21 -11.62
N LEU A 17 12.23 -25.05 -12.57
CA LEU A 17 10.95 -24.89 -13.27
C LEU A 17 9.75 -25.01 -12.33
N VAL A 18 9.74 -25.99 -11.42
CA VAL A 18 8.61 -26.18 -10.51
C VAL A 18 8.48 -25.01 -9.53
N VAL A 19 9.59 -24.43 -9.09
CA VAL A 19 9.60 -23.29 -8.15
C VAL A 19 8.99 -22.05 -8.79
N VAL A 20 9.41 -21.69 -10.01
CA VAL A 20 8.84 -20.53 -10.70
C VAL A 20 7.37 -20.75 -11.04
N ALA A 21 6.96 -21.98 -11.33
CA ALA A 21 5.55 -22.31 -11.55
C ALA A 21 4.70 -22.07 -10.29
N ILE A 22 5.16 -22.51 -9.12
CA ILE A 22 4.45 -22.28 -7.86
C ILE A 22 4.39 -20.78 -7.52
N ILE A 23 5.50 -20.05 -7.68
CA ILE A 23 5.54 -18.60 -7.44
C ILE A 23 4.56 -17.87 -8.37
N ALA A 24 4.49 -18.24 -9.64
CA ALA A 24 3.58 -17.64 -10.61
C ALA A 24 2.11 -17.82 -10.22
N ILE A 25 1.73 -19.01 -9.76
CA ILE A 25 0.36 -19.30 -9.28
C ILE A 25 0.03 -18.43 -8.06
N LEU A 26 0.94 -18.37 -7.08
CA LEU A 26 0.73 -17.56 -5.88
C LEU A 26 0.64 -16.06 -6.24
N ALA A 27 1.54 -15.56 -7.09
CA ALA A 27 1.55 -14.16 -7.52
C ALA A 27 0.28 -13.78 -8.31
N ALA A 28 -0.23 -14.68 -9.16
CA ALA A 28 -1.46 -14.45 -9.93
C ALA A 28 -2.70 -14.30 -9.01
N LEU A 29 -2.74 -14.99 -7.87
CA LEU A 29 -3.79 -14.83 -6.87
C LEU A 29 -3.58 -13.57 -6.01
N LEU A 30 -2.33 -13.17 -5.75
CA LEU A 30 -1.99 -12.04 -4.90
C LEU A 30 -2.14 -10.68 -5.59
N MET A 31 -1.78 -10.56 -6.88
CA MET A 31 -1.90 -9.30 -7.64
C MET A 31 -3.31 -8.66 -7.60
N PRO A 32 -4.40 -9.38 -7.94
CA PRO A 32 -5.74 -8.80 -7.93
C PRO A 32 -6.18 -8.44 -6.50
N ALA A 33 -5.82 -9.23 -5.50
CA ALA A 33 -6.10 -8.94 -4.11
C ALA A 33 -5.37 -7.66 -3.62
N LEU A 34 -4.12 -7.46 -4.03
CA LEU A 34 -3.32 -6.29 -3.68
C LEU A 34 -3.86 -5.00 -4.33
N ALA A 35 -4.32 -5.06 -5.58
CA ALA A 35 -4.94 -3.91 -6.25
C ALA A 35 -6.19 -3.44 -5.50
N ASN A 36 -7.09 -4.37 -5.17
CA ASN A 36 -8.29 -4.08 -4.38
C ASN A 36 -7.94 -3.49 -3.00
N ALA A 37 -6.97 -4.10 -2.29
CA ALA A 37 -6.54 -3.63 -0.98
C ALA A 37 -6.01 -2.18 -1.01
N ARG A 38 -5.29 -1.80 -2.06
CA ARG A 38 -4.80 -0.43 -2.27
C ARG A 38 -5.94 0.57 -2.45
N ASP A 39 -6.95 0.23 -3.24
CA ASP A 39 -8.13 1.10 -3.42
C ASP A 39 -8.92 1.27 -2.12
N TYR A 40 -9.11 0.20 -1.35
CA TYR A 40 -9.69 0.28 -0.01
C TYR A 40 -8.84 1.15 0.93
N ALA A 41 -7.51 1.05 0.87
CA ALA A 41 -6.62 1.87 1.69
C ALA A 41 -6.75 3.36 1.36
N TYR A 42 -6.84 3.74 0.07
CA TYR A 42 -7.07 5.13 -0.31
C TYR A 42 -8.43 5.66 0.17
N ARG A 43 -9.50 4.86 0.02
CA ARG A 43 -10.83 5.22 0.54
C ARG A 43 -10.82 5.39 2.06
N SER A 44 -10.17 4.48 2.77
CA SER A 44 -10.03 4.54 4.23
C SER A 44 -9.25 5.78 4.69
N ARG A 45 -8.16 6.11 3.99
CA ARG A 45 -7.40 7.36 4.23
C ARG A 45 -8.27 8.59 4.00
N CYS A 46 -8.98 8.67 2.87
CA CYS A 46 -9.88 9.78 2.56
C CYS A 46 -10.96 9.94 3.65
N MET A 47 -11.63 8.84 4.02
CA MET A 47 -12.63 8.83 5.08
C MET A 47 -12.04 9.30 6.42
N SER A 48 -10.84 8.85 6.77
CA SER A 48 -10.16 9.27 7.99
C SER A 48 -9.83 10.77 7.97
N ASN A 49 -9.35 11.29 6.84
CA ASN A 49 -9.05 12.71 6.69
C ASN A 49 -10.32 13.56 6.83
N LEU A 50 -11.42 13.15 6.18
CA LEU A 50 -12.70 13.85 6.29
C LEU A 50 -13.24 13.83 7.73
N ARG A 51 -13.11 12.71 8.44
CA ARG A 51 -13.45 12.64 9.86
C ARG A 51 -12.60 13.59 10.69
N GLN A 52 -11.29 13.64 10.46
CA GLN A 52 -10.38 14.55 11.15
C GLN A 52 -10.72 16.03 10.89
N ILE A 53 -11.03 16.39 9.64
CA ILE A 53 -11.48 17.74 9.28
C ILE A 53 -12.81 18.06 9.96
N GLY A 54 -13.80 17.15 9.92
CA GLY A 54 -15.09 17.35 10.56
C GLY A 54 -14.98 17.52 12.08
N MET A 55 -14.08 16.77 12.73
CA MET A 55 -13.75 16.96 14.14
C MET A 55 -13.10 18.32 14.39
N ALA A 56 -12.14 18.73 13.56
CA ALA A 56 -11.49 20.03 13.68
C ALA A 56 -12.48 21.19 13.54
N VAL A 57 -13.42 21.11 12.59
CA VAL A 57 -14.50 22.10 12.41
C VAL A 57 -15.41 22.15 13.63
N ARG A 58 -15.74 20.99 14.22
CA ARG A 58 -16.55 20.92 15.43
C ARG A 58 -15.85 21.56 16.62
N PHE A 59 -14.57 21.25 16.84
CA PHE A 59 -13.77 21.86 17.91
C PHE A 59 -13.66 23.37 17.73
N TYR A 60 -13.38 23.84 16.51
CA TYR A 60 -13.37 25.26 16.20
C TYR A 60 -14.71 25.93 16.57
N ARG A 61 -15.83 25.32 16.19
CA ARG A 61 -17.17 25.86 16.50
C ARG A 61 -17.43 25.95 18.01
N GLU A 62 -16.99 24.95 18.76
CA GLU A 62 -17.13 24.92 20.23
C GLU A 62 -16.30 26.02 20.88
N ASP A 63 -15.09 26.30 20.38
CA ASP A 63 -14.19 27.32 20.93
C ASP A 63 -14.51 28.75 20.47
N HIS A 64 -15.10 28.92 19.27
CA HIS A 64 -15.35 30.22 18.64
C HIS A 64 -16.84 30.64 18.64
N GLY A 65 -17.56 30.38 19.73
CA GLY A 65 -18.90 30.94 19.94
C GLY A 65 -19.94 30.46 18.94
N GLN A 66 -19.88 29.19 18.54
CA GLN A 66 -20.73 28.57 17.53
C GLN A 66 -20.52 29.04 16.08
N ALA A 67 -19.45 29.81 15.82
CA ALA A 67 -19.07 30.19 14.47
C ALA A 67 -18.32 29.05 13.75
N TYR A 68 -18.61 28.84 12.47
CA TYR A 68 -17.86 27.92 11.61
C TYR A 68 -16.62 28.62 11.03
N PRO A 69 -15.53 27.88 10.73
CA PRO A 69 -14.36 28.46 10.12
C PRO A 69 -14.70 29.04 8.73
N THR A 70 -14.43 30.32 8.54
CA THR A 70 -14.62 31.01 7.27
C THR A 70 -13.35 30.89 6.43
N GLY A 71 -13.48 30.38 5.21
CA GLY A 71 -12.35 30.30 4.28
C GLY A 71 -12.03 31.68 3.71
N SER A 72 -10.82 32.18 3.93
CA SER A 72 -10.28 33.30 3.14
C SER A 72 -9.75 32.73 1.82
N PHE A 73 -10.62 32.56 0.83
CA PHE A 73 -10.19 32.30 -0.55
C PHE A 73 -9.66 33.59 -1.16
N THR A 74 -8.42 33.95 -0.84
CA THR A 74 -7.67 34.93 -1.64
C THR A 74 -7.12 34.19 -2.85
N PHE A 75 -7.76 34.38 -4.00
CA PHE A 75 -7.13 34.10 -5.30
C PHE A 75 -5.96 35.07 -5.42
N ALA A 76 -4.75 34.61 -5.09
CA ALA A 76 -3.53 35.28 -5.48
C ALA A 76 -3.16 34.72 -6.85
N ASP A 77 -3.23 35.57 -7.87
CA ASP A 77 -2.50 35.37 -9.12
C ASP A 77 -0.98 35.35 -8.87
#